data_AF-A0AAD8B155-F1
#
_entry.id   AF-A0AAD8B155-F1
#
_cell.length_a   1.000
_cell.length_b   1.000
_cell.length_c   1.000
_cell.angle_alpha   90.00
_cell.angle_beta   90.00
_cell.angle_gamma   90.00
#
_symmetry.space_group_name_H-M   'P 1'
#
loop_
_entity.id
_entity.type
_entity.pdbx_description
1 polymer ?
#
loop_
_entity_poly.entity_id
_entity_poly.type
_entity_poly.pdbx_seq_one_letter_code
_entity_poly.pdbx_strand_id
1 'polypeptide(L)'
;MDRYLIKTKRKKEEKEIRHFPSTSGLKQSTIHSLKRVVVVEDIKRLKSKLLLPNQSKSVMIESLKALGMKIPSKEVLQSTKIGHTVKRLKQHSDEDIAREAKRVYIKWKDFFLEGKNRPPIEVKCDKKSEAFRSKGKALLAESLTVEEDHVLVDAIERETFHQHKQLFSSEYRRTLRTLVLKLKHNPDLRQKVLDGQISVEMLVKDFKKR
;
A
#
# COMPACT_ATOMS: atom_id res chain seq x y z
N MET A 1 39.31 34.66 43.12
CA MET A 1 38.06 35.44 43.21
C MET A 1 36.91 34.45 43.45
N ASP A 2 36.99 33.67 44.52
CA ASP A 2 36.23 32.39 44.61
C ASP A 2 35.38 32.30 45.88
N ARG A 3 34.94 33.45 46.41
CA ARG A 3 34.09 33.53 47.61
C ARG A 3 32.59 33.47 47.34
N TYR A 4 32.16 33.34 46.09
CA TYR A 4 30.73 33.42 45.71
C TYR A 4 30.22 32.28 44.81
N LEU A 5 31.00 31.21 44.60
CA LEU A 5 30.58 30.11 43.73
C LEU A 5 29.83 29.02 44.52
N ILE A 6 28.51 29.18 44.69
CA ILE A 6 27.67 28.13 45.28
C ILE A 6 27.34 27.10 44.19
N LYS A 7 28.01 25.94 44.22
CA LYS A 7 27.71 24.79 43.35
C LYS A 7 26.48 24.05 43.88
N THR A 8 25.29 24.36 43.36
CA THR A 8 24.11 23.54 43.60
C THR A 8 24.17 22.25 42.76
N LYS A 9 23.86 21.10 43.37
CA LYS A 9 23.80 19.83 42.63
C LYS A 9 22.72 19.92 41.55
N ARG A 10 23.09 19.66 40.29
CA ARG A 10 22.17 19.60 39.15
C ARG A 10 21.07 18.57 39.48
N LYS A 11 19.83 19.05 39.66
CA LYS A 11 18.65 18.17 39.77
C LYS A 11 18.60 17.35 38.49
N LYS A 12 18.73 16.03 38.60
CA LYS A 12 18.41 15.12 37.49
C LYS A 12 16.92 15.30 37.25
N GLU A 13 16.55 15.90 36.12
CA GLU A 13 15.17 15.80 35.66
C GLU A 13 14.90 14.30 35.51
N GLU A 14 14.08 13.76 36.40
CA GLU A 14 13.44 12.47 36.19
C GLU A 14 12.62 12.65 34.92
N LYS A 15 13.20 12.23 33.80
CA LYS A 15 12.41 12.03 32.59
C LYS A 15 11.34 11.04 33.01
N GLU A 16 10.11 11.52 33.17
CA GLU A 16 8.95 10.64 33.22
C GLU A 16 9.10 9.69 32.05
N ILE A 17 9.45 8.44 32.34
CA ILE A 17 9.40 7.38 31.36
C ILE A 17 7.92 7.32 31.04
N ARG A 18 7.53 7.91 29.90
CA ARG A 18 6.20 7.76 29.34
C ARG A 18 5.97 6.26 29.26
N HIS A 19 5.22 5.74 30.23
CA HIS A 19 4.72 4.38 30.19
C HIS A 19 3.76 4.36 29.02
N PHE A 20 4.27 3.97 27.86
CA PHE A 20 3.40 3.52 26.79
C PHE A 20 2.64 2.33 27.37
N PRO A 21 1.29 2.37 27.39
CA PRO A 21 0.55 1.21 27.83
C PRO A 21 1.06 0.02 27.01
N SER A 22 1.48 -1.04 27.69
CA SER A 22 1.84 -2.28 27.00
C SER A 22 0.70 -2.59 26.05
N THR A 23 0.98 -2.81 24.78
CA THR A 23 0.02 -3.31 23.80
C THR A 23 -0.32 -4.77 24.13
N SER A 24 -0.83 -5.00 25.34
CA SER A 24 -1.36 -6.26 25.81
C SER A 24 -2.65 -6.51 25.04
N GLY A 25 -2.56 -7.32 24.00
CA GLY A 25 -3.72 -7.80 23.26
C GLY A 25 -3.45 -8.27 21.84
N LEU A 26 -2.33 -7.89 21.21
CA LEU A 26 -2.01 -8.37 19.87
C LEU A 26 -1.35 -9.75 19.97
N LYS A 27 -2.17 -10.80 20.01
CA LYS A 27 -1.71 -12.18 19.86
C LYS A 27 -1.36 -12.43 18.39
N GLN A 28 -0.21 -13.06 18.14
CA GLN A 28 0.18 -13.48 16.80
C GLN A 28 -0.88 -14.46 16.25
N SER A 29 -1.39 -14.18 15.05
CA SER A 29 -2.29 -15.11 14.36
C SER A 29 -1.47 -16.24 13.72
N THR A 30 -1.96 -17.48 13.84
CA THR A 30 -1.34 -18.61 13.15
C THR A 30 -1.63 -18.54 11.65
N ILE A 31 -0.68 -18.98 10.82
CA ILE A 31 -0.82 -18.96 9.35
C ILE A 31 -2.10 -19.66 8.88
N HIS A 32 -2.47 -20.77 9.52
CA HIS A 32 -3.67 -21.54 9.21
C HIS A 32 -4.98 -20.84 9.60
N SER A 33 -4.96 -19.82 10.46
CA SER A 33 -6.18 -19.07 10.80
C SER A 33 -6.57 -18.05 9.72
N LEU A 34 -5.61 -17.64 8.88
CA LEU A 34 -5.82 -16.64 7.83
C LEU A 34 -6.84 -17.12 6.79
N LYS A 35 -7.72 -16.21 6.35
CA LYS A 35 -8.81 -16.50 5.39
C LYS A 35 -8.30 -17.02 4.02
N ARG A 36 -7.12 -16.58 3.61
CA ARG A 36 -6.51 -16.87 2.30
C ARG A 36 -5.61 -18.09 2.28
N VAL A 37 -5.19 -18.57 3.45
CA VAL A 37 -4.35 -19.75 3.57
C VAL A 37 -5.28 -20.95 3.61
N VAL A 38 -5.21 -21.75 2.55
CA VAL A 38 -6.03 -22.94 2.37
C VAL A 38 -5.13 -24.15 2.24
N VAL A 39 -5.33 -25.13 3.12
CA VAL A 39 -4.67 -26.43 3.03
C VAL A 39 -5.46 -27.27 2.02
N VAL A 40 -4.81 -27.68 0.93
CA VAL A 40 -5.49 -28.41 -0.16
C VAL A 40 -6.10 -29.72 0.33
N GLU A 41 -5.43 -30.40 1.27
CA GLU A 41 -5.91 -31.65 1.84
C GLU A 41 -7.18 -31.46 2.69
N ASP A 42 -7.31 -30.32 3.40
CA ASP A 42 -8.54 -29.98 4.11
C ASP A 42 -9.72 -29.81 3.15
N ILE A 43 -9.50 -29.18 2.00
CA ILE A 43 -10.54 -29.00 0.98
C ILE A 43 -10.95 -30.35 0.39
N LYS A 44 -10.00 -31.25 0.12
CA LYS A 44 -10.31 -32.61 -0.35
C LYS A 44 -11.09 -33.39 0.71
N ARG A 45 -10.66 -33.35 1.98
CA ARG A 45 -11.39 -33.98 3.09
C ARG A 45 -12.83 -33.47 3.19
N LEU A 46 -13.03 -32.15 3.16
CA LEU A 46 -14.36 -31.53 3.21
C LEU A 46 -15.20 -31.88 1.98
N LYS A 47 -14.59 -31.93 0.79
CA LYS A 47 -15.25 -32.40 -0.44
C LYS A 47 -15.79 -33.82 -0.27
N SER A 48 -14.97 -34.74 0.24
CA SER A 48 -15.38 -36.13 0.47
C SER A 48 -16.53 -36.21 1.46
N LYS A 49 -16.49 -35.45 2.57
CA LYS A 49 -17.61 -35.35 3.52
C LYS A 49 -18.90 -34.88 2.86
N LEU A 50 -18.82 -33.93 1.92
CA LEU A 50 -19.99 -33.38 1.23
C LEU A 50 -20.50 -34.23 0.04
N LEU A 51 -19.74 -35.23 -0.40
CA LEU A 51 -20.13 -36.13 -1.49
C LEU A 51 -20.79 -37.41 -1.02
N LEU A 52 -20.58 -37.80 0.24
CA LEU A 52 -21.14 -39.02 0.78
C LEU A 52 -22.68 -38.90 0.87
N PRO A 53 -23.43 -39.89 0.35
CA PRO A 53 -24.90 -39.82 0.25
C PRO A 53 -25.61 -39.92 1.61
N ASN A 54 -25.04 -40.65 2.57
CA ASN A 54 -25.64 -40.88 3.89
C ASN A 54 -25.01 -39.99 4.98
N GLN A 55 -24.97 -38.69 4.75
CA GLN A 55 -24.41 -37.74 5.72
C GLN A 55 -25.48 -37.04 6.53
N SER A 56 -25.19 -36.81 7.82
CA SER A 56 -26.08 -36.06 8.68
C SER A 56 -26.08 -34.58 8.30
N LYS A 57 -27.25 -33.95 8.45
CA LYS A 57 -27.45 -32.52 8.19
C LYS A 57 -26.43 -31.63 8.91
N SER A 58 -26.11 -31.96 10.17
CA SER A 58 -25.16 -31.21 10.98
C SER A 58 -23.75 -31.20 10.39
N VAL A 59 -23.25 -32.37 9.96
CA VAL A 59 -21.91 -32.51 9.39
C VAL A 59 -21.79 -31.76 8.06
N MET A 60 -22.83 -31.76 7.24
CA MET A 60 -22.86 -30.99 6.00
C MET A 60 -22.79 -29.48 6.26
N ILE A 61 -23.60 -28.98 7.19
CA ILE A 61 -23.61 -27.55 7.56
C ILE A 61 -22.27 -27.14 8.17
N GLU A 62 -21.70 -27.94 9.07
CA GLU A 62 -20.39 -27.68 9.68
C GLU A 62 -19.28 -27.65 8.62
N SER A 63 -19.32 -28.59 7.67
CA SER A 63 -18.36 -28.66 6.57
C SER A 63 -18.48 -27.44 5.64
N LEU A 64 -19.71 -26.99 5.34
CA LEU A 64 -19.95 -25.77 4.56
C LEU A 64 -19.49 -24.51 5.30
N LYS A 65 -19.73 -24.43 6.61
CA LYS A 65 -19.20 -23.33 7.45
C LYS A 65 -17.68 -23.30 7.44
N ALA A 66 -17.02 -24.44 7.61
CA ALA A 66 -15.56 -24.55 7.54
C ALA A 66 -15.01 -24.11 6.18
N LEU A 67 -15.67 -24.50 5.08
CA LEU A 67 -15.34 -24.01 3.73
C LEU A 67 -15.56 -22.49 3.62
N GLY A 68 -16.64 -21.97 4.19
CA GLY A 68 -16.97 -20.55 4.19
C GLY A 68 -15.99 -19.67 4.97
N MET A 69 -15.26 -20.22 5.94
CA MET A 69 -14.18 -19.51 6.64
C MET A 69 -12.97 -19.24 5.75
N LYS A 70 -12.80 -20.04 4.69
CA LYS A 70 -11.67 -19.96 3.76
C LYS A 70 -12.10 -19.39 2.41
N ILE A 71 -11.13 -18.77 1.72
CA ILE A 71 -11.29 -18.28 0.34
C ILE A 71 -10.19 -18.96 -0.49
N PRO A 72 -10.50 -20.13 -1.09
CA PRO A 72 -9.55 -20.84 -1.95
C PRO A 72 -9.14 -20.00 -3.18
N SER A 73 -7.94 -20.26 -3.72
CA SER A 73 -7.49 -19.65 -4.97
C SER A 73 -8.21 -20.25 -6.18
N LYS A 74 -8.14 -19.59 -7.34
CA LYS A 74 -8.73 -20.11 -8.59
C LYS A 74 -8.19 -21.50 -8.95
N GLU A 75 -6.88 -21.69 -8.82
CA GLU A 75 -6.20 -22.96 -9.08
C GLU A 75 -6.69 -24.08 -8.16
N VAL A 76 -6.88 -23.79 -6.87
CA VAL A 76 -7.41 -24.77 -5.91
C VAL A 76 -8.86 -25.12 -6.23
N LEU A 77 -9.69 -24.14 -6.62
CA LEU A 77 -11.07 -24.40 -7.03
C LEU A 77 -11.15 -25.26 -8.30
N GLN A 78 -10.27 -25.01 -9.28
CA GLN A 78 -10.21 -25.75 -10.53
C GLN A 78 -9.71 -27.20 -10.33
N SER A 79 -8.62 -27.38 -9.57
CA SER A 79 -8.04 -28.71 -9.32
C SER A 79 -8.95 -29.58 -8.46
N THR A 80 -9.48 -29.04 -7.36
CA THR A 80 -10.32 -29.81 -6.43
C THR A 80 -11.76 -29.96 -6.91
N LYS A 81 -12.24 -29.09 -7.81
CA LYS A 81 -13.64 -29.03 -8.27
C LYS A 81 -14.66 -28.87 -7.13
N ILE A 82 -14.25 -28.38 -5.96
CA ILE A 82 -15.13 -28.12 -4.80
C ILE A 82 -16.19 -27.05 -5.11
N GLY A 83 -15.89 -26.12 -6.01
CA GLY A 83 -16.88 -25.13 -6.45
C GLY A 83 -18.14 -25.78 -7.07
N HIS A 84 -17.96 -26.88 -7.81
CA HIS A 84 -19.08 -27.60 -8.41
C HIS A 84 -19.92 -28.35 -7.37
N THR A 85 -19.29 -28.90 -6.33
CA THR A 85 -20.02 -29.59 -5.25
C THR A 85 -20.85 -28.60 -4.45
N VAL A 86 -20.29 -27.45 -4.08
CA VAL A 86 -21.03 -26.38 -3.40
C VAL A 86 -22.17 -25.83 -4.28
N LYS A 87 -21.93 -25.66 -5.60
CA LYS A 87 -22.97 -25.23 -6.55
C LYS A 87 -24.15 -26.20 -6.59
N ARG A 88 -23.91 -27.51 -6.55
CA ARG A 88 -24.96 -28.54 -6.52
C ARG A 88 -25.72 -28.53 -5.19
N LEU A 89 -25.01 -28.40 -4.06
CA LEU A 89 -25.64 -28.35 -2.73
C LEU A 89 -26.57 -27.14 -2.53
N LYS A 90 -26.47 -26.10 -3.36
CA LYS A 90 -27.44 -24.99 -3.39
C LYS A 90 -28.87 -25.43 -3.74
N GLN A 91 -29.02 -26.57 -4.42
CA GLN A 91 -30.31 -27.15 -4.81
C GLN A 91 -30.67 -28.38 -3.98
N HIS A 92 -30.06 -28.54 -2.81
CA HIS A 92 -30.34 -29.65 -1.90
C HIS A 92 -31.77 -29.55 -1.33
N SER A 93 -32.38 -30.69 -1.03
CA SER A 93 -33.76 -30.77 -0.50
C SER A 93 -33.93 -30.01 0.82
N ASP A 94 -32.93 -30.11 1.71
CA ASP A 94 -32.88 -29.34 2.95
C ASP A 94 -32.56 -27.86 2.71
N GLU A 95 -33.46 -26.99 3.16
CA GLU A 95 -33.33 -25.54 2.99
C GLU A 95 -32.10 -24.96 3.72
N ASP A 96 -31.77 -25.45 4.92
CA ASP A 96 -30.63 -24.95 5.69
C ASP A 96 -29.28 -25.22 5.01
N ILE A 97 -29.15 -26.40 4.39
CA ILE A 97 -27.95 -26.79 3.63
C ILE A 97 -27.86 -25.95 2.36
N ALA A 98 -28.98 -25.80 1.65
CA ALA A 98 -29.06 -24.98 0.46
C ALA A 98 -28.70 -23.51 0.76
N ARG A 99 -29.17 -22.98 1.89
CA ARG A 99 -28.90 -21.61 2.36
C ARG A 99 -27.42 -21.40 2.67
N GLU A 100 -26.79 -22.29 3.42
CA GLU A 100 -25.36 -22.18 3.76
C GLU A 100 -24.48 -22.39 2.51
N ALA A 101 -24.82 -23.34 1.63
CA ALA A 101 -24.12 -23.53 0.36
C ALA A 101 -24.24 -22.29 -0.55
N LYS A 102 -25.42 -21.66 -0.60
CA LYS A 102 -25.64 -20.40 -1.33
C LYS A 102 -24.77 -19.28 -0.79
N ARG A 103 -24.66 -19.15 0.54
CA ARG A 103 -23.78 -18.17 1.20
C ARG A 103 -22.33 -18.37 0.82
N VAL A 104 -21.80 -19.59 0.90
CA VAL A 104 -20.40 -19.91 0.52
C VAL A 104 -20.17 -19.61 -0.96
N TYR A 105 -21.09 -20.02 -1.83
CA TYR A 105 -21.00 -19.80 -3.27
C TYR A 105 -20.97 -18.31 -3.63
N ILE A 106 -21.90 -17.52 -3.09
CA ILE A 106 -21.97 -16.07 -3.31
C ILE A 106 -20.69 -15.42 -2.79
N LYS A 107 -20.25 -15.75 -1.58
CA LYS A 107 -19.02 -15.22 -0.99
C LYS A 107 -17.79 -15.46 -1.87
N TRP A 108 -17.64 -16.67 -2.44
CA TRP A 108 -16.55 -16.95 -3.37
C TRP A 108 -16.72 -16.20 -4.69
N LYS A 109 -17.93 -16.17 -5.25
CA LYS A 109 -18.23 -15.48 -6.52
C LYS A 109 -17.95 -13.98 -6.42
N ASP A 110 -18.48 -13.33 -5.40
CA ASP A 110 -18.35 -11.89 -5.17
C ASP A 110 -16.89 -11.53 -4.95
N PHE A 111 -16.16 -12.32 -4.15
CA PHE A 111 -14.72 -12.13 -3.95
C PHE A 111 -13.93 -12.09 -5.28
N PHE A 112 -14.25 -12.97 -6.24
CA PHE A 112 -13.57 -12.97 -7.54
C PHE A 112 -14.07 -11.90 -8.50
N LEU A 113 -15.32 -11.45 -8.37
CA LEU A 113 -15.86 -10.34 -9.15
C LEU A 113 -15.29 -9.01 -8.67
N GLU A 114 -15.36 -8.73 -7.37
CA GLU A 114 -14.73 -7.57 -6.74
C GLU A 114 -13.23 -7.53 -6.97
N GLY A 115 -12.56 -8.70 -6.92
CA GLY A 115 -11.14 -8.81 -7.19
C GLY A 115 -10.74 -8.40 -8.62
N LYS A 116 -11.62 -8.57 -9.61
CA LYS A 116 -11.39 -8.06 -10.99
C LYS A 116 -11.62 -6.54 -11.08
N ASN A 117 -12.52 -6.02 -10.27
CA ASN A 117 -12.95 -4.62 -10.29
C ASN A 117 -12.13 -3.71 -9.35
N ARG A 118 -11.14 -4.26 -8.65
CA ARG A 118 -10.30 -3.47 -7.75
C ARG A 118 -9.35 -2.62 -8.60
N PRO A 119 -9.38 -1.27 -8.50
CA PRO A 119 -8.41 -0.45 -9.20
C PRO A 119 -6.99 -0.80 -8.72
N PRO A 120 -5.98 -0.65 -9.59
CA PRO A 120 -4.59 -0.82 -9.18
C PRO A 120 -4.31 0.10 -7.99
N ILE A 121 -3.56 -0.41 -7.01
CA ILE A 121 -3.18 0.39 -5.83
C ILE A 121 -2.16 1.44 -6.31
N GLU A 122 -2.63 2.65 -6.53
CA GLU A 122 -1.76 3.80 -6.77
C GLU A 122 -1.11 4.22 -5.45
N VAL A 123 0.21 4.07 -5.35
CA VAL A 123 0.97 4.58 -4.21
C VAL A 123 1.12 6.10 -4.38
N LYS A 124 0.25 6.86 -3.73
CA LYS A 124 0.33 8.33 -3.69
C LYS A 124 1.17 8.79 -2.51
N CYS A 125 1.85 9.92 -2.66
CA CYS A 125 2.46 10.62 -1.54
C CYS A 125 1.37 11.15 -0.58
N ASP A 126 1.75 11.50 0.64
CA ASP A 126 0.85 12.21 1.55
C ASP A 126 0.49 13.60 1.01
N LYS A 127 -0.69 14.09 1.37
CA LYS A 127 -1.24 15.37 0.85
C LYS A 127 -0.30 16.56 1.08
N LYS A 128 0.48 16.56 2.16
CA LYS A 128 1.44 17.63 2.45
C LYS A 128 2.59 17.58 1.43
N SER A 129 3.20 16.42 1.22
CA SER A 129 4.24 16.25 0.21
C SER A 129 3.75 16.58 -1.20
N GLU A 130 2.54 16.16 -1.56
CA GLU A 130 1.91 16.50 -2.85
C GLU A 130 1.78 18.02 -3.03
N ALA A 131 1.25 18.74 -2.04
CA ALA A 131 1.10 20.19 -2.09
C ALA A 131 2.44 20.94 -2.13
N PHE A 132 3.50 20.41 -1.52
CA PHE A 132 4.83 21.01 -1.65
C PHE A 132 5.44 20.79 -3.04
N ARG A 133 5.24 19.61 -3.61
CA ARG A 133 5.70 19.28 -4.96
C ARG A 133 5.00 20.13 -6.00
N SER A 134 3.67 20.31 -5.92
CA SER A 134 2.93 21.19 -6.83
C SER A 134 3.40 22.64 -6.76
N LYS A 135 3.63 23.19 -5.55
CA LYS A 135 4.24 24.53 -5.39
C LYS A 135 5.65 24.61 -5.99
N GLY A 136 6.45 23.55 -5.85
CA GLY A 136 7.76 23.46 -6.47
C GLY A 136 7.69 23.53 -8.00
N LYS A 137 6.71 22.84 -8.60
CA LYS A 137 6.44 22.91 -10.05
C LYS A 137 6.00 24.30 -10.49
N ALA A 138 5.08 24.94 -9.78
CA ALA A 138 4.64 26.30 -10.09
C ALA A 138 5.83 27.29 -10.10
N LEU A 139 6.73 27.20 -9.13
CA LEU A 139 7.95 28.02 -9.10
C LEU A 139 8.94 27.69 -10.23
N LEU A 140 9.02 26.41 -10.63
CA LEU A 140 9.83 26.00 -11.79
C LEU A 140 9.24 26.54 -13.09
N ALA A 141 7.92 26.48 -13.25
CA ALA A 141 7.20 27.02 -14.40
C ALA A 141 7.42 28.54 -14.53
N GLU A 142 7.28 29.27 -13.42
CA GLU A 142 7.60 30.71 -13.35
C GLU A 142 9.06 30.97 -13.75
N SER A 143 10.01 30.18 -13.25
CA SER A 143 11.43 30.37 -13.56
C SER A 143 11.79 30.08 -15.02
N LEU A 144 11.05 29.18 -15.68
CA LEU A 144 11.22 28.82 -17.08
C LEU A 144 10.37 29.68 -18.03
N THR A 145 9.49 30.53 -17.49
CA THR A 145 8.51 31.33 -18.24
C THR A 145 7.61 30.48 -19.14
N VAL A 146 7.14 29.34 -18.60
CA VAL A 146 6.25 28.41 -19.30
C VAL A 146 5.00 28.16 -18.45
N GLU A 147 3.93 27.69 -19.08
CA GLU A 147 2.71 27.22 -18.43
C GLU A 147 2.99 26.19 -17.32
N GLU A 148 2.16 26.20 -16.27
CA GLU A 148 2.34 25.35 -15.07
C GLU A 148 2.31 23.84 -15.39
N ASP A 149 1.54 23.44 -16.41
CA ASP A 149 1.36 22.05 -16.84
C ASP A 149 2.34 21.61 -17.94
N HIS A 150 3.43 22.35 -18.14
CA HIS A 150 4.40 22.01 -19.18
C HIS A 150 5.21 20.75 -18.84
N VAL A 151 5.34 19.85 -19.83
CA VAL A 151 6.02 18.54 -19.69
C VAL A 151 7.45 18.67 -19.14
N LEU A 152 8.16 19.75 -19.50
CA LEU A 152 9.53 20.01 -19.02
C LEU A 152 9.62 20.28 -17.52
N VAL A 153 8.68 21.04 -16.96
CA VAL A 153 8.59 21.33 -15.52
C VAL A 153 8.41 20.03 -14.76
N ASP A 154 7.50 19.22 -15.28
CA ASP A 154 7.16 17.89 -14.80
C ASP A 154 8.35 16.92 -14.87
N ALA A 155 9.14 16.98 -15.96
CA ALA A 155 10.35 16.18 -16.13
C ALA A 155 11.45 16.57 -15.13
N ILE A 156 11.73 17.87 -14.97
CA ILE A 156 12.74 18.36 -14.01
C ILE A 156 12.35 17.98 -12.59
N GLU A 157 11.08 18.14 -12.22
CA GLU A 157 10.60 17.79 -10.89
C GLU A 157 10.63 16.28 -10.63
N ARG A 158 10.23 15.45 -11.59
CA ARG A 158 10.34 13.98 -11.47
C ARG A 158 11.78 13.52 -11.35
N GLU A 159 12.69 14.11 -12.14
CA GLU A 159 14.11 13.75 -12.14
C GLU A 159 14.79 14.16 -10.83
N THR A 160 14.50 15.37 -10.32
CA THR A 160 14.97 15.78 -8.99
C THR A 160 14.47 14.83 -7.90
N PHE A 161 13.20 14.41 -7.95
CA PHE A 161 12.65 13.48 -6.98
C PHE A 161 13.30 12.10 -7.08
N HIS A 162 13.55 11.60 -8.30
CA HIS A 162 14.24 10.35 -8.56
C HIS A 162 15.67 10.34 -7.98
N GLN A 163 16.45 11.39 -8.25
CA GLN A 163 17.83 11.49 -7.75
C GLN A 163 17.94 11.59 -6.23
N HIS A 164 16.85 11.92 -5.55
CA HIS A 164 16.73 11.94 -4.09
C HIS A 164 15.97 10.71 -3.55
N LYS A 165 16.04 9.58 -4.28
CA LYS A 165 15.47 8.27 -3.90
C LYS A 165 13.96 8.30 -3.68
N GLN A 166 13.24 9.20 -4.37
CA GLN A 166 11.80 9.35 -4.22
C GLN A 166 11.38 9.71 -2.78
N LEU A 167 12.25 10.40 -2.04
CA LEU A 167 12.00 10.86 -0.68
C LEU A 167 11.88 12.38 -0.65
N PHE A 168 10.77 12.87 -0.07
CA PHE A 168 10.60 14.29 0.24
C PHE A 168 11.51 14.71 1.40
N SER A 169 12.78 14.96 1.09
CA SER A 169 13.84 15.26 2.06
C SER A 169 14.16 16.77 2.13
N SER A 170 14.99 17.17 3.10
CA SER A 170 15.61 18.51 3.10
C SER A 170 16.50 18.72 1.88
N GLU A 171 17.25 17.68 1.47
CA GLU A 171 18.15 17.72 0.30
C GLU A 171 17.36 17.99 -0.98
N TYR A 172 16.27 17.24 -1.20
CA TYR A 172 15.34 17.45 -2.32
C TYR A 172 14.82 18.89 -2.39
N ARG A 173 14.38 19.43 -1.25
CA ARG A 173 13.89 20.82 -1.21
C ARG A 173 14.99 21.86 -1.48
N ARG A 174 16.25 21.57 -1.11
CA ARG A 174 17.37 22.48 -1.38
C ARG A 174 17.77 22.46 -2.84
N THR A 175 17.82 21.28 -3.47
CA THR A 175 18.15 21.14 -4.88
C THR A 175 17.08 21.76 -5.77
N LEU A 176 15.79 21.53 -5.49
CA LEU A 176 14.70 22.21 -6.20
C LEU A 176 14.79 23.74 -6.11
N ARG A 177 15.00 24.30 -4.90
CA ARG A 177 15.17 25.75 -4.74
C ARG A 177 16.38 26.29 -5.49
N THR A 178 17.48 25.51 -5.50
CA THR A 178 18.70 25.89 -6.23
C THR A 178 18.43 25.94 -7.73
N LEU A 179 17.72 24.95 -8.27
CA LEU A 179 17.32 24.90 -9.68
C LEU A 179 16.42 26.08 -10.05
N VAL A 180 15.37 26.34 -9.26
CA VAL A 180 14.47 27.48 -9.48
C VAL A 180 15.25 28.80 -9.54
N LEU A 181 16.14 29.05 -8.57
CA LEU A 181 16.93 30.28 -8.53
C LEU A 181 17.90 30.38 -9.71
N LYS A 182 18.59 29.28 -10.07
CA LYS A 182 19.53 29.27 -11.18
C LYS A 182 18.85 29.49 -12.53
N LEU A 183 17.70 28.87 -12.76
CA LEU A 183 16.91 29.04 -13.99
C LEU A 183 16.29 30.44 -14.08
N LYS A 184 15.90 31.02 -12.93
CA LYS A 184 15.36 32.38 -12.88
C LYS A 184 16.43 33.44 -13.22
N HIS A 185 17.63 33.30 -12.67
CA HIS A 185 18.68 34.32 -12.80
C HIS A 185 19.60 34.15 -14.03
N ASN A 186 19.73 32.95 -14.59
CA ASN A 186 20.61 32.70 -15.75
C ASN A 186 19.79 32.47 -17.02
N PRO A 187 19.58 33.50 -17.87
CA PRO A 187 18.77 33.37 -19.08
C PRO A 187 19.38 32.38 -20.10
N ASP A 188 20.70 32.34 -20.23
CA ASP A 188 21.39 31.43 -21.14
C ASP A 188 21.16 29.96 -20.79
N LEU A 189 21.19 29.64 -19.48
CA LEU A 189 20.92 28.28 -19.00
C LEU A 189 19.46 27.89 -19.27
N ARG A 190 18.53 28.83 -19.07
CA ARG A 190 17.11 28.63 -19.36
C ARG A 190 16.88 28.33 -20.84
N GLN A 191 17.46 29.12 -21.74
CA GLN A 191 17.35 28.88 -23.19
C GLN A 191 17.94 27.53 -23.58
N LYS A 192 19.13 27.17 -23.08
CA LYS A 192 19.74 25.85 -23.34
C LYS A 192 18.87 24.67 -22.91
N VAL A 193 18.13 24.82 -21.81
CA VAL A 193 17.20 23.79 -21.30
C VAL A 193 15.91 23.74 -22.13
N LEU A 194 15.40 24.90 -22.57
CA LEU A 194 14.23 24.97 -23.46
C LEU A 194 14.53 24.41 -24.86
N ASP A 195 15.71 24.72 -25.40
CA ASP A 195 16.18 24.25 -26.70
C ASP A 195 16.62 22.76 -26.67
N GLY A 196 16.61 22.13 -25.48
CA GLY A 196 16.98 20.73 -25.29
C GLY A 196 18.48 20.44 -25.43
N GLN A 197 19.34 21.47 -25.42
CA GLN A 197 20.80 21.31 -25.50
C GLN A 197 21.38 20.64 -24.25
N ILE A 198 20.72 20.80 -23.10
CA ILE A 198 21.10 20.18 -21.84
C ILE A 198 20.00 19.19 -21.45
N SER A 199 20.39 17.93 -21.21
CA SER A 199 19.44 16.93 -20.71
C SER A 199 19.02 17.24 -19.27
N VAL A 200 17.75 16.95 -18.96
CA VAL A 200 17.20 17.15 -17.61
C VAL A 200 18.00 16.38 -16.55
N GLU A 201 18.46 15.17 -16.88
CA GLU A 201 19.28 14.35 -15.99
C GLU A 201 20.61 15.03 -15.62
N MET A 202 21.32 15.58 -16.62
CA MET A 202 22.57 16.29 -16.41
C MET A 202 22.35 17.56 -15.60
N LEU A 203 21.33 18.34 -15.96
CA LEU A 203 20.96 19.56 -15.24
C LEU A 203 20.76 19.27 -13.74
N VAL A 204 19.96 18.26 -13.42
CA VAL A 204 19.67 17.93 -12.02
C VAL A 204 20.90 17.39 -11.30
N LYS A 205 21.75 16.59 -11.95
CA LYS A 205 23.01 16.08 -11.39
C LYS A 205 23.97 17.22 -11.02
N ASP A 206 24.10 18.22 -11.89
CA ASP A 206 25.03 19.34 -11.68
C ASP A 206 24.62 20.21 -10.48
N PHE A 207 23.32 20.38 -10.26
CA PHE A 207 22.79 21.17 -9.14
C PHE A 207 22.48 20.34 -7.88
N LYS A 208 22.74 19.04 -7.92
CA LYS A 208 22.70 18.19 -6.73
C LYS A 208 23.92 18.47 -5.86
N LYS A 209 23.71 19.21 -4.77
CA LYS A 209 24.74 19.36 -3.73
C LYS A 209 25.01 17.98 -3.10
N ARG A 210 26.30 17.65 -2.96
CA ARG A 210 26.75 16.46 -2.21
C ARG A 210 26.48 16.61 -0.72
#